data_AF-A0A1Z4LMD7-F1
#
_entry.id   AF-A0A1Z4LMD7-F1
#
_cell.length_a   1.000
_cell.length_b   1.000
_cell.length_c   1.000
_cell.angle_alpha   90.00
_cell.angle_beta   90.00
_cell.angle_gamma   90.00
#
_symmetry.space_group_name_H-M   'P 1'
#
loop_
_entity.id
_entity.type
_entity.pdbx_description
1 polymer ?
#
loop_
_entity_poly.entity_id
_entity_poly.type
_entity_poly.pdbx_seq_one_letter_code
_entity_poly.pdbx_strand_id
1 'polypeptide(L)'
;MSYSQFTLPEVIEDFNLNLVEGVSFLSKPENPIKPSPYIAEFLSKNLQLAIALNTDKARSELIICPLLLAVKEALNNEISLFSGEEFNIEAETGLTGICDFILSRSKE
;
A
#
# COMPACT_ATOMS: atom_id res chain seq x y z
N MET A 1 -16.56 9.26 5.25
CA MET A 1 -16.15 8.28 6.29
C MET A 1 -14.63 8.28 6.37
N SER A 2 -14.01 8.31 7.57
CA SER A 2 -12.54 8.29 7.66
C SER A 2 -11.96 7.07 6.95
N TYR A 3 -10.69 7.10 6.54
CA TYR A 3 -10.07 6.00 5.77
C TYR A 3 -10.15 4.63 6.46
N SER A 4 -10.30 4.61 7.79
CA SER A 4 -10.44 3.41 8.61
C SER A 4 -11.89 2.96 8.85
N GLN A 5 -12.88 3.72 8.40
CA GLN A 5 -14.29 3.53 8.75
C GLN A 5 -15.17 3.08 7.60
N PHE A 6 -14.72 3.21 6.34
CA PHE A 6 -15.54 2.80 5.20
C PHE A 6 -15.47 1.28 4.99
N THR A 7 -16.59 0.72 4.53
CA THR A 7 -16.71 -0.67 4.10
C THR A 7 -16.87 -0.76 2.59
N LEU A 8 -16.51 -1.90 2.00
CA LEU A 8 -16.68 -2.12 0.56
C LEU A 8 -18.15 -1.95 0.09
N PRO A 9 -19.18 -2.45 0.81
CA PRO A 9 -20.58 -2.20 0.44
C PRO A 9 -20.94 -0.71 0.39
N GLU A 10 -20.54 0.08 1.38
CA GLU A 10 -20.80 1.53 1.41
C GLU A 10 -20.16 2.23 0.22
N VAL A 11 -18.90 1.90 -0.10
CA VAL A 11 -18.20 2.47 -1.26
C VAL A 11 -18.86 2.09 -2.58
N ILE A 12 -19.38 0.87 -2.71
CA ILE A 12 -20.11 0.45 -3.91
C ILE A 12 -21.38 1.27 -4.09
N GLU A 13 -22.13 1.51 -3.02
CA GLU A 13 -23.37 2.29 -3.02
C GLU A 13 -23.11 3.78 -3.27
N ASP A 14 -22.25 4.40 -2.46
CA ASP A 14 -21.97 5.84 -2.49
C ASP A 14 -21.42 6.33 -3.83
N PHE A 15 -20.61 5.48 -4.49
CA PHE A 15 -19.97 5.81 -5.77
C PHE A 15 -20.62 5.10 -6.97
N ASN A 16 -21.72 4.38 -6.77
CA ASN A 16 -22.44 3.64 -7.82
C ASN A 16 -21.50 2.75 -8.66
N LEU A 17 -20.70 1.92 -7.98
CA LEU A 17 -19.68 1.09 -8.60
C LEU A 17 -20.20 -0.30 -8.95
N ASN A 18 -19.63 -0.91 -9.98
CA ASN A 18 -19.84 -2.33 -10.27
C ASN A 18 -18.64 -3.12 -9.74
N LEU A 19 -18.85 -4.02 -8.78
CA LEU A 19 -17.82 -4.93 -8.30
C LEU A 19 -17.59 -6.05 -9.32
N VAL A 20 -16.35 -6.19 -9.79
CA VAL A 20 -15.92 -7.27 -10.69
C VAL A 20 -14.88 -8.11 -9.97
N GLU A 21 -15.18 -9.39 -9.75
CA GLU A 21 -14.28 -10.34 -9.09
C GLU A 21 -13.57 -11.25 -10.09
N GLY A 22 -12.41 -11.80 -9.71
CA GLY A 22 -11.72 -12.86 -10.45
C GLY A 22 -10.88 -12.43 -11.66
N VAL A 23 -10.85 -11.14 -11.99
CA VAL A 23 -9.98 -10.56 -13.03
C VAL A 23 -9.03 -9.54 -12.42
N SER A 24 -7.72 -9.70 -12.66
CA SER A 24 -6.74 -8.66 -12.34
C SER A 24 -6.97 -7.48 -13.28
N PHE A 25 -7.28 -6.31 -12.72
CA PHE A 25 -7.32 -5.06 -13.49
C PHE A 25 -5.93 -4.62 -13.96
N LEU A 26 -4.86 -5.16 -13.35
CA LEU A 26 -3.49 -4.91 -13.72
C LEU A 26 -3.08 -5.84 -14.86
N SER A 27 -2.68 -5.24 -15.99
CA SER A 27 -1.98 -5.93 -17.07
C SER A 27 -0.66 -6.48 -16.57
N LYS A 28 -0.25 -7.65 -17.08
CA LYS A 28 1.10 -8.16 -16.82
C LYS A 28 2.12 -7.17 -17.41
N PRO A 29 3.06 -6.64 -16.63
CA PRO A 29 4.03 -5.69 -17.15
C PRO A 29 4.96 -6.38 -18.15
N GLU A 30 5.24 -5.72 -19.28
CA GLU A 30 6.16 -6.23 -20.30
C GLU A 30 7.59 -6.35 -19.74
N ASN A 31 8.02 -5.36 -18.95
CA ASN A 31 9.34 -5.29 -18.34
C ASN A 31 9.23 -5.24 -16.81
N PRO A 32 9.13 -6.39 -16.13
CA PRO A 32 9.05 -6.42 -14.67
C PRO A 32 10.37 -5.96 -14.05
N ILE A 33 10.28 -5.02 -13.11
CA ILE A 33 11.42 -4.58 -12.32
C ILE A 33 11.63 -5.56 -11.17
N LYS A 34 12.87 -6.02 -10.98
CA LYS A 34 13.23 -6.84 -9.83
C LYS A 34 13.70 -5.94 -8.68
N PRO A 35 13.32 -6.23 -7.43
CA PRO A 35 13.90 -5.55 -6.28
C PRO A 35 15.39 -5.85 -6.17
N SER A 36 16.11 -5.04 -5.39
CA SER A 36 17.50 -5.31 -5.06
C SER A 36 17.64 -6.68 -4.36
N PRO A 37 18.80 -7.37 -4.49
CA PRO A 37 19.03 -8.66 -3.84
C PRO A 37 18.79 -8.62 -2.33
N TYR A 38 19.13 -7.50 -1.68
CA TYR A 38 18.91 -7.27 -0.26
C TYR A 38 17.42 -7.33 0.12
N ILE A 39 16.57 -6.58 -0.58
CA ILE A 39 15.12 -6.57 -0.29
C ILE A 39 14.49 -7.93 -0.64
N ALA A 40 14.91 -8.53 -1.77
CA ALA A 40 14.44 -9.86 -2.15
C ALA A 40 14.75 -10.91 -1.07
N GLU A 41 15.97 -10.90 -0.52
CA GLU A 41 16.39 -11.77 0.55
C GLU A 41 15.62 -11.48 1.85
N PHE A 42 15.45 -10.21 2.21
CA PHE A 42 14.67 -9.81 3.38
C PHE A 42 13.23 -10.33 3.31
N LEU A 43 12.54 -10.10 2.20
CA LEU A 43 11.17 -10.59 1.99
C LEU A 43 11.12 -12.12 2.05
N SER A 44 12.05 -12.80 1.37
CA SER A 44 12.09 -14.26 1.36
C SER A 44 12.27 -14.85 2.76
N LYS A 45 13.10 -14.24 3.62
CA LYS A 45 13.35 -14.71 4.99
C LYS A 45 12.18 -14.45 5.93
N ASN A 46 11.50 -13.32 5.77
CA ASN A 46 10.52 -12.84 6.75
C ASN A 46 9.05 -13.09 6.34
N LEU A 47 8.77 -13.45 5.09
CA LEU A 47 7.40 -13.63 4.59
C LEU A 47 6.59 -14.64 5.42
N GLN A 48 7.17 -15.81 5.71
CA GLN A 48 6.47 -16.84 6.49
C GLN A 48 6.19 -16.38 7.93
N LEU A 49 7.11 -15.62 8.53
CA LEU A 49 6.91 -15.04 9.86
C LEU A 49 5.78 -14.01 9.84
N ALA A 50 5.74 -13.14 8.84
CA ALA A 50 4.71 -12.13 8.68
C ALA A 50 3.31 -12.76 8.53
N ILE A 51 3.21 -13.83 7.72
CA ILE A 51 1.98 -14.61 7.56
C ILE A 51 1.59 -15.30 8.87
N ALA A 52 2.55 -15.92 9.57
CA ALA A 52 2.29 -16.64 10.81
C ALA A 52 1.82 -15.72 11.95
N LEU A 53 2.40 -14.52 12.07
CA LEU A 53 1.99 -13.53 13.08
C LEU A 53 0.62 -12.94 12.77
N ASN A 54 0.29 -12.73 11.49
CA ASN A 54 -1.00 -12.24 11.00
C ASN A 54 -1.52 -10.95 11.67
N THR A 55 -0.63 -10.12 12.21
CA THR A 55 -0.99 -8.80 12.72
C THR A 55 -0.78 -7.73 11.66
N ASP A 56 -1.52 -6.63 11.78
CA ASP A 56 -1.35 -5.46 10.90
C ASP A 56 0.11 -4.98 10.93
N LYS A 57 0.69 -4.89 12.14
CA LYS A 57 2.09 -4.52 12.34
C LYS A 57 3.06 -5.46 11.63
N ALA A 58 2.88 -6.77 11.74
CA ALA A 58 3.76 -7.74 11.11
C ALA A 58 3.70 -7.65 9.57
N ARG A 59 2.50 -7.51 8.99
CA ARG A 59 2.36 -7.33 7.54
C ARG A 59 2.95 -6.00 7.08
N SER A 60 2.71 -4.92 7.82
CA SER A 60 3.24 -3.59 7.51
C SER A 60 4.77 -3.56 7.52
N GLU A 61 5.41 -4.11 8.55
CA GLU A 61 6.87 -4.01 8.72
C GLU A 61 7.65 -5.07 7.94
N LEU A 62 7.10 -6.28 7.74
CA LEU A 62 7.83 -7.39 7.14
C LEU A 62 7.50 -7.63 5.66
N ILE A 63 6.42 -7.03 5.14
CA ILE A 63 6.00 -7.20 3.74
C ILE A 63 5.83 -5.84 3.06
N ILE A 64 4.92 -4.99 3.57
CA ILE A 64 4.48 -3.79 2.86
C ILE A 64 5.60 -2.75 2.81
N CYS A 65 6.18 -2.37 3.96
CA CYS A 65 7.26 -1.37 4.00
C CYS A 65 8.48 -1.79 3.17
N PRO A 66 9.02 -3.02 3.26
CA PRO A 66 10.11 -3.46 2.37
C PRO A 66 9.76 -3.39 0.88
N LEU A 67 8.52 -3.71 0.51
CA LEU A 67 8.06 -3.59 -0.88
C LEU A 67 8.01 -2.11 -1.32
N LEU A 68 7.51 -1.21 -0.47
CA LEU A 68 7.47 0.23 -0.78
C LEU A 68 8.88 0.83 -0.88
N LEU A 69 9.83 0.35 -0.06
CA LEU A 69 11.24 0.70 -0.18
C LEU A 69 11.81 0.22 -1.52
N ALA A 70 11.46 -0.98 -1.99
CA ALA A 70 11.88 -1.44 -3.31
C ALA A 70 11.32 -0.56 -4.44
N VAL A 71 10.08 -0.08 -4.32
CA VAL A 71 9.50 0.88 -5.28
C VAL A 71 10.28 2.20 -5.27
N LYS A 72 10.62 2.71 -4.08
CA LYS A 72 11.43 3.92 -3.94
C LYS A 72 12.83 3.75 -4.55
N GLU A 73 13.49 2.62 -4.32
CA GLU A 73 14.79 2.27 -4.95
C GLU A 73 14.66 2.19 -6.48
N ALA A 74 13.64 1.49 -6.99
CA ALA A 74 13.40 1.33 -8.42
C ALA A 74 13.13 2.66 -9.16
N LEU A 75 12.59 3.65 -8.45
CA LEU A 75 12.37 5.00 -8.94
C LEU A 75 13.51 5.95 -8.59
N ASN A 76 14.73 5.44 -8.36
CA ASN A 76 15.93 6.24 -8.06
C ASN A 76 15.77 7.19 -6.86
N ASN A 77 14.95 6.82 -5.88
CA ASN A 77 14.59 7.64 -4.73
C ASN A 77 13.86 8.95 -5.07
N GLU A 78 13.23 9.03 -6.25
CA GLU A 78 12.51 10.21 -6.73
C GLU A 78 11.08 10.35 -6.15
N ILE A 79 10.70 9.46 -5.23
CA ILE A 79 9.42 9.47 -4.51
C ILE A 79 9.66 9.51 -3.02
N SER A 80 8.69 10.00 -2.25
CA SER A 80 8.69 9.97 -0.79
C SER A 80 7.73 8.93 -0.25
N LEU A 81 8.09 8.37 0.90
CA LEU A 81 7.31 7.37 1.63
C LEU A 81 7.06 7.91 3.04
N PHE A 82 5.79 8.04 3.39
CA PHE A 82 5.32 8.42 4.72
C PHE A 82 4.63 7.22 5.36
N SER A 83 4.70 7.09 6.68
CA SER A 83 4.19 5.92 7.41
C SER A 83 3.41 6.37 8.64
N GLY A 84 2.13 6.02 8.72
CA GLY A 84 1.28 6.36 9.87
C GLY A 84 0.97 7.85 10.00
N GLU A 85 0.98 8.60 8.89
CA GLU A 85 0.71 10.04 8.89
C GLU A 85 -0.79 10.35 8.80
N GLU A 86 -1.19 11.45 9.43
CA GLU A 86 -2.53 12.01 9.28
C GLU A 86 -2.69 12.65 7.90
N PHE A 87 -3.77 12.32 7.20
CA PHE A 87 -3.99 12.75 5.82
C PHE A 87 -5.41 13.28 5.61
N ASN A 88 -5.67 14.46 6.14
CA ASN A 88 -6.98 15.11 6.09
C ASN A 88 -7.14 15.96 4.83
N ILE A 89 -7.86 15.42 3.84
CA ILE A 89 -8.09 16.10 2.56
C ILE A 89 -9.40 16.89 2.57
N GLU A 90 -10.50 16.24 2.94
CA GLU A 90 -11.83 16.86 2.95
C GLU A 90 -12.66 16.30 4.10
N ALA A 91 -12.64 17.00 5.23
CA ALA A 91 -13.30 16.56 6.46
C ALA A 91 -14.82 16.44 6.33
N GLU A 92 -15.43 17.27 5.49
CA GLU A 92 -16.88 17.32 5.29
C GLU A 92 -17.43 16.07 4.61
N THR A 93 -16.64 15.47 3.71
CA THR A 93 -16.95 14.18 3.06
C THR A 93 -16.30 12.99 3.80
N GLY A 94 -15.52 13.30 4.84
CA GLY A 94 -14.81 12.37 5.68
C GLY A 94 -13.57 11.75 5.06
N LEU A 95 -12.99 12.36 4.01
CA LEU A 95 -11.66 11.98 3.48
C LEU A 95 -10.55 12.42 4.45
N THR A 96 -10.51 11.75 5.60
CA THR A 96 -9.67 12.09 6.76
C THR A 96 -9.20 10.85 7.50
N GLY A 97 -8.20 11.03 8.36
CA GLY A 97 -7.67 9.98 9.24
C GLY A 97 -6.21 9.65 8.95
N ILE A 98 -5.74 8.58 9.60
CA ILE A 98 -4.36 8.12 9.52
C ILE A 98 -4.26 7.07 8.41
N CYS A 99 -3.29 7.25 7.51
CA CYS A 99 -2.93 6.25 6.52
C CYS A 99 -1.73 5.43 7.00
N ASP A 100 -1.77 4.11 6.83
CA ASP A 100 -0.63 3.24 7.14
C ASP A 100 0.62 3.66 6.35
N PHE A 101 0.44 3.94 5.05
CA PHE A 101 1.50 4.42 4.17
C PHE A 101 0.96 5.41 3.14
N ILE A 102 1.77 6.41 2.78
CA ILE A 102 1.49 7.35 1.70
C ILE A 102 2.72 7.42 0.80
N LEU A 103 2.51 7.36 -0.52
CA LEU A 103 3.54 7.64 -1.52
C LEU A 103 3.30 9.01 -2.13
N SER A 104 4.36 9.81 -2.25
CA SER A 104 4.34 11.08 -2.97
C SER A 104 5.32 11.04 -4.13
N ARG A 105 4.96 11.68 -5.24
CA ARG A 105 5.86 11.87 -6.39
C ARG A 105 6.91 12.97 -6.16
N SER A 106 6.91 13.60 -4.98
CA SER A 106 8.00 14.49 -4.57
C SER A 106 9.17 13.68 -4.00
N LYS A 107 10.37 14.26 -4.02
CA LYS A 107 11.56 13.72 -3.32
C LYS A 107 11.61 14.13 -1.85
N GLU A 108 10.83 15.16 -1.49
CA GLU A 108 10.71 15.72 -0.14
C GLU A 108 9.77 14.91 0.74
#